data_AF-M4RNE2-F1
#
_entry.id   AF-M4RNE2-F1
#
_cell.length_a   1.000
_cell.length_b   1.000
_cell.length_c   1.000
_cell.angle_alpha   90.00
_cell.angle_beta   90.00
_cell.angle_gamma   90.00
#
_symmetry.space_group_name_H-M   'P 1'
#
loop_
_entity.id
_entity.type
_entity.pdbx_description
1 polymer ?
#
loop_
_entity_poly.entity_id
_entity_poly.type
_entity_poly.pdbx_seq_one_letter_code
_entity_poly.pdbx_strand_id
1 'polypeptide(L)'
;MGVTGIRIKETNSDVTEELDLMGVFIAIGHQPNTAIFEGELDMKDGYITVQSGTQGNATQTSVEGVFAAGDVSDHIYRQAITSAGTGCMAALDAEKFLDAQE
;
A
#
# COMPACT_ATOMS: atom_id res chain seq x y z
N MET A 1 -0.29 -32.10 8.17
CA MET A 1 0.81 -31.73 9.10
C MET A 1 0.80 -30.22 9.20
N GLY A 2 0.75 -29.68 10.42
CA GLY A 2 0.74 -28.24 10.70
C GLY A 2 1.98 -27.83 11.49
N VAL A 3 2.06 -26.54 11.83
CA VAL A 3 3.04 -26.04 12.79
C VAL A 3 2.83 -26.72 14.15
N THR A 4 3.93 -27.09 14.81
CA THR A 4 3.92 -27.68 16.17
C THR A 4 4.56 -26.77 17.21
N GLY A 5 5.25 -25.72 16.79
CA GLY A 5 5.93 -24.79 17.68
C GLY A 5 6.65 -23.68 16.95
N ILE A 6 7.19 -22.74 17.72
CA ILE A 6 8.10 -21.69 17.26
C ILE A 6 9.33 -21.66 18.16
N ARG A 7 10.45 -21.16 17.61
CA ARG A 7 11.61 -20.76 18.42
C ARG A 7 11.69 -19.23 18.41
N ILE A 8 11.69 -18.64 19.59
CA ILE A 8 11.83 -17.19 19.76
C ILE A 8 13.23 -16.88 20.31
N LYS A 9 13.76 -15.72 19.94
CA LYS A 9 15.04 -15.20 20.43
C LYS A 9 14.77 -13.92 21.23
N GLU A 10 15.38 -13.81 22.40
CA GLU A 10 15.33 -12.57 23.17
C GLU A 10 15.99 -11.43 22.38
N THR A 11 15.39 -10.23 22.38
CA THR A 11 15.87 -9.11 21.53
C THR A 11 17.25 -8.57 21.94
N ASN A 12 17.66 -8.77 23.19
CA ASN A 12 18.89 -8.20 23.76
C ASN A 12 19.96 -9.25 24.10
N SER A 13 19.73 -10.53 23.80
CA SER A 13 20.65 -11.61 24.14
C SER A 13 20.61 -12.72 23.08
N ASP A 14 21.46 -13.74 23.23
CA ASP A 14 21.44 -14.93 22.38
C ASP A 14 20.59 -16.07 22.93
N VAL A 15 19.83 -15.81 24.01
CA VAL A 15 18.94 -16.80 24.61
C VAL A 15 17.76 -17.07 23.68
N THR A 16 17.44 -18.36 23.50
CA THR A 16 16.29 -18.81 22.72
C THR A 16 15.40 -19.71 23.54
N GLU A 17 14.09 -19.64 23.26
CA GLU A 17 13.06 -20.48 23.86
C GLU A 17 12.24 -21.16 22.77
N GLU A 18 11.81 -22.40 23.02
CA GLU A 18 10.87 -23.12 22.16
C GLU A 18 9.48 -23.10 22.78
N LEU A 19 8.47 -22.71 22.01
CA LEU A 19 7.07 -22.71 22.41
C LEU A 19 6.28 -23.70 21.55
N ASP A 20 5.63 -24.65 22.19
CA ASP A 20 4.68 -25.55 21.55
C ASP A 20 3.36 -24.80 21.25
N LEU A 21 2.95 -24.83 19.98
CA LEU A 21 1.71 -24.20 19.52
C LEU A 21 1.20 -24.88 18.25
N MET A 22 -0.10 -24.76 17.98
CA MET A 22 -0.71 -25.39 16.79
C MET A 22 -0.86 -24.45 15.58
N GLY A 23 -0.54 -23.17 15.72
CA GLY A 23 -0.67 -22.20 14.65
C GLY A 23 0.02 -20.87 14.96
N VAL A 24 0.65 -20.28 13.93
CA VAL A 24 1.34 -18.98 14.01
C VAL A 24 0.73 -18.04 12.99
N PHE A 25 0.41 -16.81 13.42
CA PHE A 25 -0.12 -15.74 12.56
C PHE A 25 0.91 -14.62 12.47
N ILE A 26 1.44 -14.38 11.27
CA ILE A 26 2.43 -13.33 11.03
C ILE A 26 1.71 -12.04 10.66
N ALA A 27 1.74 -11.06 11.55
CA ALA A 27 1.05 -9.77 11.41
C ALA A 27 2.02 -8.58 11.56
N ILE A 28 3.07 -8.54 10.73
CA ILE A 28 4.13 -7.51 10.76
C ILE A 28 3.82 -6.26 9.92
N GLY A 29 2.56 -6.08 9.52
CA GLY A 29 2.11 -5.02 8.63
C GLY A 29 2.01 -5.46 7.16
N HIS A 30 1.67 -4.51 6.30
CA HIS A 30 1.46 -4.74 4.87
C HIS A 30 2.46 -3.94 4.04
N GLN A 31 3.04 -4.60 3.04
CA GLN A 31 3.79 -3.94 1.97
C GLN A 31 2.82 -3.63 0.81
N PRO A 32 2.86 -2.42 0.23
CA PRO A 32 2.03 -2.10 -0.93
C PRO A 32 2.40 -3.00 -2.13
N ASN A 33 1.38 -3.47 -2.85
CA ASN A 33 1.53 -4.39 -3.99
C ASN A 33 1.90 -3.64 -5.27
N THR A 34 3.09 -3.03 -5.30
CA THR A 34 3.49 -2.06 -6.33
C THR A 34 4.75 -2.45 -7.10
N ALA A 35 5.35 -3.60 -6.80
CA ALA A 35 6.59 -4.08 -7.42
C ALA A 35 6.52 -4.12 -8.96
N ILE A 36 5.35 -4.35 -9.54
CA ILE A 36 5.15 -4.39 -11.00
C ILE A 36 5.24 -3.02 -11.68
N PHE A 37 5.23 -1.92 -10.91
CA PHE A 37 5.28 -0.54 -11.41
C PHE A 37 6.65 0.11 -11.18
N GLU A 38 7.62 -0.62 -10.61
CA GLU A 38 8.98 -0.12 -10.39
C GLU A 38 9.63 0.29 -11.72
N GLY A 39 10.14 1.52 -11.77
CA GLY A 39 10.77 2.09 -12.97
C GLY A 39 9.80 2.76 -13.95
N GLU A 40 8.50 2.50 -13.83
CA GLU A 40 7.46 3.11 -14.68
C GLU A 40 6.75 4.27 -13.97
N LEU A 41 6.55 4.17 -12.65
CA LEU A 41 5.90 5.19 -11.82
C LEU A 41 6.85 5.71 -10.73
N ASP A 42 6.70 6.98 -10.37
CA ASP A 42 7.42 7.57 -9.24
C ASP A 42 6.92 6.97 -7.93
N MET A 43 7.84 6.37 -7.17
CA MET A 43 7.52 5.66 -5.94
C MET A 43 8.43 6.08 -4.80
N LYS A 44 7.89 6.05 -3.58
CA LYS A 44 8.64 6.28 -2.35
C LYS A 44 8.30 5.20 -1.33
N ASP A 45 9.33 4.48 -0.86
CA ASP A 45 9.20 3.41 0.13
C ASP A 45 8.16 2.34 -0.27
N GLY A 46 8.04 2.08 -1.58
CA GLY A 46 7.06 1.16 -2.16
C GLY A 46 5.68 1.76 -2.43
N TYR A 47 5.38 2.99 -2.03
CA TYR A 47 4.08 3.64 -2.31
C TYR A 47 4.17 4.44 -3.60
N ILE A 48 3.10 4.41 -4.42
CA ILE A 48 3.00 5.24 -5.63
C ILE A 48 2.77 6.69 -5.21
N THR A 49 3.58 7.58 -5.77
CA THR A 49 3.46 9.02 -5.53
C THR A 49 2.31 9.58 -6.37
N VAL A 50 1.46 10.38 -5.74
CA VAL A 50 0.35 11.08 -6.41
C VAL A 50 0.47 12.59 -6.18
N GLN A 51 -0.14 13.38 -7.07
CA GLN A 51 -0.08 14.85 -7.01
C GLN A 51 -0.61 15.43 -5.69
N SER A 52 -1.65 14.83 -5.11
CA SER A 52 -2.33 15.32 -3.91
C SER A 52 -2.76 16.79 -4.05
N GLY A 53 -2.89 17.51 -2.92
CA GLY A 53 -3.24 18.93 -2.90
C GLY A 53 -4.73 19.21 -3.11
N THR A 54 -5.06 20.47 -3.40
CA THR A 54 -6.44 20.99 -3.41
C THR A 54 -6.89 21.56 -4.76
N GLN A 55 -6.09 21.39 -5.82
CA GLN A 55 -6.35 21.98 -7.14
C GLN A 55 -7.03 21.01 -8.12
N GLY A 56 -7.43 19.81 -7.66
CA GLY A 56 -7.93 18.73 -8.51
C GLY A 56 -6.79 17.85 -9.05
N ASN A 57 -7.14 16.74 -9.71
CA ASN A 57 -6.20 15.76 -10.24
C ASN A 57 -5.31 15.11 -9.16
N ALA A 58 -5.82 15.04 -7.93
CA ALA A 58 -5.03 14.70 -6.76
C ALA A 58 -4.51 13.24 -6.75
N THR A 59 -5.14 12.36 -7.53
CA THR A 59 -4.77 10.93 -7.62
C THR A 59 -3.83 10.61 -8.79
N GLN A 60 -3.52 11.61 -9.61
CA GLN A 60 -2.63 11.50 -10.76
C GLN A 60 -1.21 11.12 -10.33
N THR A 61 -0.64 10.12 -11.01
CA THR A 61 0.75 9.68 -10.79
C THR A 61 1.73 10.48 -11.66
N SER A 62 3.00 10.07 -11.71
CA SER A 62 4.01 10.67 -12.61
C SER A 62 3.70 10.47 -14.10
N VAL A 63 2.85 9.51 -14.47
CA VAL A 63 2.46 9.23 -15.86
C VAL A 63 1.04 9.70 -16.11
N GLU A 64 0.86 10.62 -17.06
CA GLU A 64 -0.43 11.20 -17.44
C GLU A 64 -1.45 10.10 -17.79
N GLY A 65 -2.65 10.19 -17.20
CA GLY A 65 -3.70 9.18 -17.40
C GLY A 65 -3.59 7.93 -16.52
N VAL A 66 -2.56 7.84 -15.69
CA VAL A 66 -2.42 6.79 -14.66
C VAL A 66 -2.67 7.40 -13.29
N PHE A 67 -3.63 6.82 -12.55
CA PHE A 67 -4.09 7.28 -11.24
C PHE A 67 -3.88 6.19 -10.19
N ALA A 68 -3.60 6.58 -8.94
CA ALA A 68 -3.47 5.66 -7.80
C ALA A 68 -4.36 6.08 -6.64
N ALA A 69 -4.95 5.09 -5.95
CA ALA A 69 -5.88 5.31 -4.85
C ALA A 69 -5.76 4.21 -3.78
N GLY A 70 -6.14 4.55 -2.55
CA GLY A 70 -6.06 3.68 -1.38
C GLY A 70 -4.64 3.44 -0.87
N ASP A 71 -4.47 2.33 -0.15
CA ASP A 71 -3.25 2.00 0.58
C ASP A 71 -1.98 1.94 -0.29
N VAL A 72 -2.09 1.76 -1.61
CA VAL A 72 -0.93 1.79 -2.51
C VAL A 72 -0.30 3.18 -2.65
N SER A 73 -1.05 4.23 -2.30
CA SER A 73 -0.62 5.64 -2.29
C SER A 73 -0.73 6.31 -0.90
N ASP A 74 -1.31 5.62 0.10
CA ASP A 74 -1.48 6.13 1.47
C ASP A 74 -0.74 5.26 2.49
N HIS A 75 0.40 5.75 2.96
CA HIS A 75 1.18 5.09 4.00
C HIS A 75 0.77 5.49 5.43
N ILE A 76 -0.14 6.46 5.60
CA ILE A 76 -0.48 7.09 6.88
C ILE A 76 -1.80 6.56 7.44
N TYR A 77 -2.92 6.70 6.72
CA TYR A 77 -4.24 6.45 7.29
C TYR A 77 -4.69 4.99 7.15
N ARG A 78 -4.58 4.42 5.95
CA ARG A 78 -4.84 2.98 5.67
C ARG A 78 -6.18 2.49 6.22
N GLN A 79 -7.23 3.27 6.02
CA GLN A 79 -8.59 2.92 6.45
C GLN A 79 -9.46 2.66 5.24
N ALA A 80 -10.41 1.73 5.38
CA ALA A 80 -11.39 1.45 4.32
C ALA A 80 -12.09 2.72 3.82
N ILE A 81 -12.41 3.66 4.72
CA ILE A 81 -13.08 4.92 4.36
C ILE A 81 -12.16 5.91 3.64
N THR A 82 -10.87 5.99 3.99
CA THR A 82 -9.93 6.87 3.28
C THR A 82 -9.61 6.31 1.90
N SER A 83 -9.50 4.98 1.79
CA SER A 83 -9.29 4.27 0.53
C SER A 83 -10.51 4.37 -0.38
N ALA A 84 -11.73 4.31 0.15
CA ALA A 84 -12.95 4.60 -0.61
C ALA A 84 -13.00 6.04 -1.11
N GLY A 85 -12.62 7.02 -0.27
CA GLY A 85 -12.57 8.44 -0.64
C GLY A 85 -11.62 8.71 -1.81
N THR A 86 -10.37 8.23 -1.71
CA THR A 86 -9.39 8.37 -2.79
C THR A 86 -9.76 7.56 -4.04
N GLY A 87 -10.46 6.42 -3.90
CA GLY A 87 -11.00 5.67 -5.04
C GLY A 87 -12.06 6.48 -5.82
N CYS A 88 -12.93 7.19 -5.12
CA CYS A 88 -13.89 8.12 -5.75
C CYS A 88 -13.17 9.26 -6.49
N MET A 89 -12.12 9.83 -5.87
CA MET A 89 -11.31 10.87 -6.51
C MET A 89 -10.65 10.38 -7.81
N ALA A 90 -10.08 9.17 -7.80
CA ALA A 90 -9.44 8.60 -8.99
C ALA A 90 -10.41 8.35 -10.14
N ALA A 91 -11.65 7.93 -9.85
CA ALA A 91 -12.67 7.77 -10.89
C ALA A 91 -13.01 9.10 -11.57
N LEU A 92 -13.18 10.18 -10.78
CA LEU A 92 -13.49 11.52 -11.30
C LEU A 92 -12.31 12.17 -12.01
N ASP A 93 -11.08 11.91 -11.56
CA ASP A 93 -9.87 12.38 -12.23
C ASP A 93 -9.70 11.67 -13.59
N ALA A 94 -9.94 10.35 -13.65
CA ALA A 94 -9.91 9.57 -14.88
C ALA A 94 -11.02 9.97 -15.88
N GLU A 95 -12.24 10.22 -15.39
CA GLU A 95 -13.36 10.71 -16.21
C GLU A 95 -12.98 12.02 -16.92
N LYS A 96 -12.50 13.02 -16.17
CA LYS A 96 -12.07 14.31 -16.74
C LYS A 96 -10.93 14.17 -17.74
N PHE A 97 -9.99 13.26 -17.48
CA PHE A 97 -8.88 13.01 -18.39
C PHE A 97 -9.33 12.41 -19.73
N LEU A 98 -10.32 11.50 -19.70
CA LEU A 98 -10.89 10.91 -20.91
C LEU A 98 -11.75 11.92 -21.68
N ASP A 99 -12.61 12.68 -20.99
CA ASP A 99 -13.44 13.73 -21.60
C ASP A 99 -12.60 14.81 -22.28
N ALA A 100 -11.41 15.12 -21.75
CA ALA A 100 -10.49 16.09 -22.36
C ALA A 100 -9.81 15.60 -23.64
N GLN A 101 -9.96 14.31 -23.99
CA GLN A 101 -9.41 13.70 -25.21
C GLN A 101 -10.45 13.54 -26.34
N GLU A 102 -11.72 13.84 -26.08
CA GLU A 102 -12.76 13.96 -27.10
C GLU A 102 -12.71 15.31 -27.82
#